data_AF-A0A176ZZV4-F1
#
_entry.id   AF-A0A176ZZV4-F1
#
_cell.length_a   1.000
_cell.length_b   1.000
_cell.length_c   1.000
_cell.angle_alpha   90.00
_cell.angle_beta   90.00
_cell.angle_gamma   90.00
#
_symmetry.space_group_name_H-M   'P 1'
#
loop_
_entity.id
_entity.type
_entity.pdbx_description
1 polymer ?
#
loop_
_entity_poly.entity_id
_entity_poly.type
_entity_poly.pdbx_seq_one_letter_code
_entity_poly.pdbx_strand_id
1 'polypeptide(L)'
;MSSSSFLQKMRKAQLEELASDLDLSPNGQKKADLEILIDSFLSQHPELSTDARVAPFYKRRSTNELSPVKKEQVAAEEKVVKVTKRRATKAADELSNLVDDSDIEPATTRARSALTRTPARALSLAQSVPFPPSPSVVADVLERRTAALRSQVMEVAVSTGAAEAVESARASLSSLLSIETIILLFEAANLRSEILPDRYAFSIPALPMLNRKPYPVSLPDLFLLLTSSFWQPFTLWLATALVVPLAFAYFFNLTARPRSRGTQRFEYQFDPLTFNVAKAIITYAVFSHGATFWGLVDPEPVARIRSAAAGGWEGIVGGCAVGALATIYEAIIRK
;
A
#
# COMPACT_ATOMS: atom_id res chain seq x y z
N MET A 1 27.00 -4.09 35.36
CA MET A 1 26.19 -2.90 35.71
C MET A 1 26.54 -1.83 34.69
N SER A 2 25.56 -1.32 33.94
CA SER A 2 25.81 -0.39 32.83
C SER A 2 25.52 1.04 33.28
N SER A 3 26.45 1.96 33.04
CA SER A 3 26.30 3.38 33.38
C SER A 3 25.20 4.05 32.54
N SER A 4 24.52 5.04 33.12
CA SER A 4 23.51 5.82 32.39
C SER A 4 24.09 6.59 31.19
N SER A 5 23.30 6.72 30.12
CA SER A 5 23.70 7.46 28.90
C SER A 5 24.01 8.95 29.13
N PHE A 6 23.60 9.51 30.27
CA PHE A 6 23.91 10.87 30.68
C PHE A 6 25.38 10.97 31.15
N LEU A 7 25.79 10.08 32.06
CA LEU A 7 27.15 10.05 32.61
C LEU A 7 28.19 9.70 31.52
N GLN A 8 27.83 8.83 30.58
CA GLN A 8 28.69 8.47 29.44
C GLN A 8 29.07 9.67 28.55
N LYS A 9 28.19 10.67 28.45
CA LYS A 9 28.41 11.87 27.62
C LYS A 9 29.31 12.91 28.31
N MET A 10 29.51 12.83 29.62
CA MET A 10 30.33 13.77 30.36
C MET A 10 31.82 13.48 30.16
N ARG A 11 32.65 14.54 30.19
CA ARG A 11 34.12 14.39 30.14
C ARG A 11 34.62 13.93 31.51
N LYS A 12 35.78 13.24 31.54
CA LYS A 12 36.37 12.72 32.79
C LYS A 12 36.52 13.82 33.87
N ALA A 13 37.01 15.01 33.49
CA ALA A 13 37.14 16.14 34.41
C ALA A 13 35.81 16.58 35.04
N GLN A 14 34.70 16.52 34.28
CA GLN A 14 33.37 16.86 34.80
C GLN A 14 32.83 15.79 35.74
N LEU A 15 33.21 14.52 35.53
CA LEU A 15 32.86 13.42 36.44
C LEU A 15 33.66 13.49 37.74
N GLU A 16 34.91 13.95 37.69
CA GLU A 16 35.74 14.16 38.88
C GLU A 16 35.24 15.36 39.72
N GLU A 17 34.81 16.44 39.07
CA GLU A 17 34.15 17.58 39.74
C GLU A 17 32.83 17.14 40.39
N LEU A 18 31.98 16.41 39.66
CA LEU A 18 30.71 15.90 40.17
C LEU A 18 30.94 14.90 41.33
N ALA A 19 31.95 14.03 41.23
CA ALA A 19 32.30 13.13 42.33
C ALA A 19 32.77 13.92 43.57
N SER A 20 33.60 14.94 43.39
CA SER A 20 34.07 15.79 44.49
C SER A 20 32.94 16.55 45.17
N ASP A 21 31.97 17.05 44.40
CA ASP A 21 30.78 17.74 44.91
C ASP A 21 29.83 16.81 45.69
N LEU A 22 29.82 15.51 45.37
CA LEU A 22 29.02 14.49 46.05
C LEU A 22 29.77 13.82 47.22
N ASP A 23 30.89 14.40 47.66
CA ASP A 23 31.79 13.85 48.68
C ASP A 23 32.28 12.40 48.35
N LEU A 24 32.34 12.05 47.07
CA LEU A 24 32.88 10.79 46.58
C LEU A 24 34.36 10.98 46.21
N SER A 25 35.25 10.17 46.76
CA SER A 25 36.69 10.31 46.52
C SER A 25 37.04 10.06 45.04
N PRO A 26 37.52 11.07 44.28
CA PRO A 26 37.75 10.96 42.84
C PRO A 26 39.08 10.29 42.46
N ASN A 27 39.88 9.86 43.43
CA ASN A 27 41.31 9.63 43.24
C ASN A 27 41.60 8.41 42.33
N GLY A 28 42.14 8.70 41.14
CA GLY A 28 42.83 7.74 40.28
C GLY A 28 41.96 6.76 39.50
N GLN A 29 40.63 6.85 39.59
CA GLN A 29 39.73 5.90 38.92
C GLN A 29 39.65 6.14 37.40
N LYS A 30 39.42 5.05 36.66
CA LYS A 30 39.15 5.13 35.22
C LYS A 30 37.78 5.77 35.01
N LYS A 31 37.59 6.42 33.86
CA LYS A 31 36.33 7.09 33.53
C LYS A 31 35.11 6.17 33.71
N ALA A 32 35.21 4.93 33.23
CA ALA A 32 34.13 3.95 33.34
C ALA A 32 33.79 3.59 34.79
N ASP A 33 34.78 3.54 35.67
CA ASP A 33 34.59 3.21 37.09
C ASP A 33 33.90 4.37 37.82
N LEU A 34 34.28 5.62 37.51
CA LEU A 34 33.61 6.83 38.01
C LEU A 34 32.14 6.90 37.56
N GLU A 35 31.86 6.55 36.31
CA GLU A 35 30.49 6.52 35.80
C GLU A 35 29.62 5.51 36.58
N ILE A 36 30.14 4.31 36.87
CA ILE A 36 29.41 3.28 37.62
C ILE A 36 29.23 3.68 39.09
N LEU A 37 30.26 4.26 39.69
CA LEU A 37 30.24 4.71 41.08
C LEU A 37 29.20 5.81 41.28
N ILE A 38 29.22 6.84 40.43
CA ILE A 38 28.24 7.94 40.46
C ILE A 38 26.83 7.43 40.15
N ASP A 39 26.67 6.51 39.18
CA ASP A 39 25.37 5.90 38.86
C ASP A 39 24.79 5.14 40.06
N SER A 40 25.63 4.38 40.77
CA SER A 40 25.23 3.65 41.97
C SER A 40 24.85 4.58 43.12
N PHE A 41 25.58 5.68 43.32
CA PHE A 41 25.30 6.66 44.36
C PHE A 41 24.00 7.43 44.09
N LEU A 42 23.82 7.93 42.86
CA LEU A 42 22.57 8.61 42.46
C LEU A 42 21.37 7.66 42.45
N SER A 43 21.58 6.34 42.30
CA SER A 43 20.50 5.37 42.44
C SER A 43 20.03 5.18 43.89
N GLN A 44 20.92 5.41 44.86
CA GLN A 44 20.64 5.25 46.29
C GLN A 44 20.10 6.52 46.93
N HIS A 45 20.36 7.69 46.34
CA HIS A 45 19.99 9.00 46.88
C HIS A 45 19.02 9.79 45.97
N PRO A 46 17.75 9.36 45.82
CA PRO A 46 16.76 10.06 44.98
C PRO A 46 16.39 11.47 45.49
N GLU A 47 16.75 11.78 46.73
CA GLU A 47 16.57 13.10 47.37
C GLU A 47 17.35 14.21 46.64
N LEU A 48 18.46 13.84 45.98
CA LEU A 48 19.29 14.75 45.17
C LEU A 48 18.63 15.14 43.82
N SER A 49 17.40 14.71 43.55
CA SER A 49 16.67 15.07 42.32
C SER A 49 16.37 16.57 42.19
N THR A 50 16.45 17.31 43.28
CA THR A 50 16.25 18.77 43.33
C THR A 50 17.46 19.54 42.79
N ASP A 51 18.65 18.95 42.81
CA ASP A 51 19.88 19.63 42.37
C ASP A 51 19.93 19.78 40.85
N ALA A 52 20.15 21.02 40.38
CA ALA A 52 20.12 21.37 38.97
C ALA A 52 21.15 20.60 38.10
N ARG A 53 22.27 20.16 38.69
CA ARG A 53 23.37 19.46 37.99
C ARG A 53 23.04 17.99 37.70
N VAL A 54 22.30 17.33 38.61
CA VAL A 54 21.90 15.91 38.50
C VAL A 54 20.42 15.75 38.11
N ALA A 55 19.62 16.82 38.07
CA ALA A 55 18.26 16.79 37.57
C ALA A 55 18.08 16.14 36.18
N PRO A 56 19.01 16.32 35.20
CA PRO A 56 18.91 15.63 33.91
C PRO A 56 19.06 14.11 34.00
N PHE A 57 19.77 13.60 35.01
CA PHE A 57 19.92 12.16 35.28
C PHE A 57 18.58 11.57 35.74
N TYR A 58 17.95 12.17 36.74
CA TYR A 58 16.67 11.69 37.28
C TYR A 58 15.51 11.84 36.28
N LYS A 59 15.47 12.92 35.49
CA LYS A 59 14.44 13.11 34.45
C LYS A 59 14.47 12.03 33.36
N ARG A 60 15.66 11.52 33.01
CA ARG A 60 15.81 10.45 32.02
C ARG A 60 15.50 9.08 32.59
N ARG A 61 15.77 8.89 33.89
CA ARG A 61 15.46 7.66 34.59
C ARG A 61 13.95 7.50 34.83
N SER A 62 13.26 8.57 35.26
CA SER A 62 11.80 8.52 35.43
C SER A 62 11.06 8.20 34.13
N THR A 63 11.58 8.65 32.98
CA THR A 63 11.03 8.28 31.66
C THR A 63 11.33 6.84 31.22
N ASN A 64 12.39 6.22 31.75
CA ASN A 64 12.81 4.86 31.40
C ASN A 64 12.30 3.79 32.38
N GLU A 65 12.01 4.14 33.63
CA GLU A 65 11.40 3.23 34.63
C GLU A 65 9.89 3.08 34.41
N LEU A 66 9.27 4.01 33.68
CA LEU A 66 7.96 3.79 33.08
C LEU A 66 8.14 2.87 31.88
N SER A 67 8.03 1.55 32.15
CA SER A 67 7.81 0.50 31.16
C SER A 67 6.92 0.99 29.99
N PRO A 68 7.17 0.58 28.74
CA PRO A 68 6.40 0.99 27.57
C PRO A 68 4.99 0.38 27.61
N VAL A 69 4.16 0.84 28.55
CA VAL A 69 2.72 0.69 28.49
C VAL A 69 2.24 1.77 27.54
N LYS A 70 1.91 1.30 26.34
CA LYS A 70 1.11 1.93 25.30
C LYS A 70 0.21 3.04 25.88
N LYS A 71 0.69 4.28 25.81
CA LYS A 71 -0.07 5.45 26.23
C LYS A 71 -1.09 5.77 25.14
N GLU A 72 -2.31 5.32 25.38
CA GLU A 72 -3.50 5.68 24.62
C GLU A 72 -3.61 7.21 24.59
N GLN A 73 -3.68 7.75 23.37
CA GLN A 73 -3.81 9.19 23.15
C GLN A 73 -5.22 9.63 23.53
N VAL A 74 -5.37 10.15 24.75
CA VAL A 74 -6.50 11.03 25.08
C VAL A 74 -6.21 12.39 24.47
N ALA A 75 -7.15 12.84 23.65
CA ALA A 75 -7.19 14.16 23.05
C ALA A 75 -7.09 15.27 24.11
N ALA A 76 -6.12 16.16 23.93
CA ALA A 76 -6.14 17.49 24.49
C ALA A 76 -5.48 18.43 23.46
N GLU A 77 -6.27 19.42 23.08
CA GLU A 77 -6.00 20.45 22.08
C GLU A 77 -4.87 21.39 22.52
N GLU A 78 -4.50 22.28 21.58
CA GLU A 78 -3.54 23.39 21.67
C GLU A 78 -2.16 23.14 21.06
N LYS A 79 -2.14 23.16 19.71
CA LYS A 79 -0.94 23.50 18.94
C LYS A 79 -1.01 24.96 18.51
N VAL A 80 -0.22 25.79 19.18
CA VAL A 80 0.27 27.08 18.67
C VAL A 80 1.04 26.80 17.37
N VAL A 81 0.42 27.14 16.23
CA VAL A 81 0.99 26.96 14.89
C VAL A 81 2.02 28.06 14.64
N LYS A 82 3.31 27.70 14.76
CA LYS A 82 4.42 28.51 14.25
C LYS A 82 4.52 28.27 12.74
N VAL A 83 4.04 29.24 11.97
CA VAL A 83 4.08 29.28 10.51
C VAL A 83 5.53 29.25 10.00
N THR A 84 5.91 28.21 9.28
CA THR A 84 7.07 28.22 8.38
C THR A 84 6.59 28.04 6.95
N LYS A 85 6.58 29.14 6.19
CA LYS A 85 6.40 29.18 4.74
C LYS A 85 7.39 28.24 4.05
N ARG A 86 6.90 27.28 3.27
CA ARG A 86 7.65 26.66 2.18
C ARG A 86 6.85 26.66 0.89
N ARG A 87 7.57 27.05 -0.16
CA ARG A 87 7.20 27.35 -1.53
C ARG A 87 6.85 26.04 -2.25
N ALA A 88 5.58 25.85 -2.63
CA ALA A 88 5.15 24.72 -3.45
C ALA A 88 5.34 25.05 -4.94
N THR A 89 6.07 24.19 -5.64
CA THR A 89 6.27 24.23 -7.08
C THR A 89 5.07 23.62 -7.80
N LYS A 90 4.68 24.32 -8.86
CA LYS A 90 3.57 24.09 -9.79
C LYS A 90 3.92 22.93 -10.72
N ALA A 91 3.27 21.77 -10.61
CA ALA A 91 3.16 20.73 -11.65
C ALA A 91 2.37 19.51 -11.13
N ALA A 92 1.03 19.57 -11.17
CA ALA A 92 0.12 18.41 -11.19
C ALA A 92 -1.34 18.88 -11.24
N ASP A 93 -1.70 19.71 -12.24
CA ASP A 93 -3.10 20.10 -12.46
C ASP A 93 -3.47 20.12 -13.95
N GLU A 94 -2.84 19.25 -14.75
CA GLU A 94 -3.11 19.07 -16.18
C GLU A 94 -3.55 17.63 -16.45
N LEU A 95 -4.72 17.22 -15.93
CA LEU A 95 -5.45 16.06 -16.48
C LEU A 95 -6.96 16.06 -16.22
N SER A 96 -7.53 17.19 -15.76
CA SER A 96 -8.98 17.33 -15.50
C SER A 96 -9.72 18.28 -16.46
N ASN A 97 -9.05 18.86 -17.47
CA ASN A 97 -9.65 19.87 -18.34
C ASN A 97 -9.69 19.44 -19.82
N LEU A 98 -10.38 18.32 -20.08
CA LEU A 98 -10.83 17.96 -21.43
C LEU A 98 -12.27 17.47 -21.34
N VAL A 99 -13.23 18.39 -21.22
CA VAL A 99 -14.49 18.50 -21.97
C VAL A 99 -15.14 19.80 -21.50
N ASP A 100 -14.72 20.96 -22.03
CA ASP A 100 -15.59 22.12 -22.23
C ASP A 100 -14.87 23.18 -23.10
N ASP A 101 -15.26 23.28 -24.38
CA ASP A 101 -15.11 24.41 -25.32
C ASP A 101 -15.82 23.96 -26.62
N SER A 102 -16.62 24.70 -27.38
CA SER A 102 -16.91 26.12 -27.57
C SER A 102 -18.34 26.20 -28.21
N ASP A 103 -19.14 27.26 -28.18
CA ASP A 103 -18.92 28.50 -28.92
C ASP A 103 -20.06 29.55 -28.76
N ILE A 104 -19.67 30.82 -28.91
CA ILE A 104 -20.42 32.06 -29.27
C ILE A 104 -20.82 33.06 -28.15
N GLU A 105 -19.98 34.10 -28.07
CA GLU A 105 -20.11 35.50 -27.62
C GLU A 105 -21.53 36.13 -27.58
N PRO A 106 -21.74 37.15 -26.71
CA PRO A 106 -21.91 38.47 -27.32
C PRO A 106 -21.31 39.67 -26.56
N ALA A 107 -20.80 40.60 -27.36
CA ALA A 107 -20.38 41.94 -26.99
C ALA A 107 -21.52 42.82 -26.43
N THR A 108 -21.11 43.70 -25.52
CA THR A 108 -21.88 44.73 -24.84
C THR A 108 -22.47 45.79 -25.79
N THR A 109 -23.71 46.24 -25.57
CA THR A 109 -24.05 47.68 -25.45
C THR A 109 -25.52 47.95 -25.06
N ARG A 110 -25.68 48.76 -24.00
CA ARG A 110 -26.74 49.74 -23.69
C ARG A 110 -28.15 49.56 -24.30
N ALA A 111 -29.15 49.44 -23.42
CA ALA A 111 -30.20 50.47 -23.26
C ALA A 111 -31.01 50.22 -21.98
N ARG A 112 -31.12 51.25 -21.14
CA ARG A 112 -32.07 51.35 -20.02
C ARG A 112 -33.27 52.16 -20.48
N SER A 113 -34.46 51.58 -20.44
CA SER A 113 -35.78 52.24 -20.41
C SER A 113 -36.83 51.12 -20.40
N ALA A 114 -38.02 51.24 -19.86
CA ALA A 114 -38.62 52.09 -18.85
C ALA A 114 -39.81 51.28 -18.31
N LEU A 115 -40.27 51.64 -17.12
CA LEU A 115 -41.55 51.23 -16.55
C LEU A 115 -42.67 51.20 -17.59
N THR A 116 -43.53 50.17 -17.57
CA THR A 116 -44.98 50.36 -17.47
C THR A 116 -45.65 49.13 -16.87
N ARG A 117 -46.64 49.43 -16.05
CA ARG A 117 -47.39 48.56 -15.17
C ARG A 117 -48.81 48.47 -15.74
N THR A 118 -49.35 47.28 -15.91
CA THR A 118 -50.81 47.07 -15.89
C THR A 118 -51.14 45.73 -15.24
N PRO A 119 -51.93 45.70 -14.16
CA PRO A 119 -52.53 44.49 -13.63
C PRO A 119 -53.98 44.35 -14.15
N ALA A 120 -54.45 43.11 -14.35
CA ALA A 120 -55.71 42.59 -13.81
C ALA A 120 -56.28 41.42 -14.65
N ARG A 121 -56.25 40.23 -14.03
CA ARG A 121 -57.39 39.32 -13.79
C ARG A 121 -58.07 38.60 -14.98
N ALA A 122 -58.35 37.30 -14.69
CA ALA A 122 -59.05 36.28 -15.50
C ALA A 122 -58.19 35.72 -16.64
N LEU A 123 -57.76 34.46 -16.63
CA LEU A 123 -58.62 33.28 -16.69
C LEU A 123 -58.04 32.08 -15.91
N SER A 124 -58.66 31.81 -14.77
CA SER A 124 -58.65 30.49 -14.13
C SER A 124 -59.61 29.57 -14.88
N LEU A 125 -59.21 29.04 -16.04
CA LEU A 125 -59.93 27.93 -16.70
C LEU A 125 -59.10 27.28 -17.83
N ALA A 126 -57.99 26.63 -17.47
CA ALA A 126 -57.34 25.64 -18.32
C ALA A 126 -56.77 24.50 -17.45
N GLN A 127 -57.61 24.04 -16.53
CA GLN A 127 -57.44 22.79 -15.82
C GLN A 127 -57.97 21.69 -16.75
N SER A 128 -57.20 20.61 -16.93
CA SER A 128 -57.50 19.39 -17.69
C SER A 128 -57.14 19.36 -19.19
N VAL A 129 -55.87 19.58 -19.53
CA VAL A 129 -55.25 18.82 -20.63
C VAL A 129 -53.90 18.31 -20.15
N PRO A 130 -53.67 16.99 -20.03
CA PRO A 130 -52.36 16.46 -19.69
C PRO A 130 -51.45 16.64 -20.92
N PHE A 131 -50.80 17.80 -21.02
CA PHE A 131 -49.67 17.92 -21.91
C PHE A 131 -48.52 17.08 -21.34
N PRO A 132 -47.75 16.36 -22.18
CA PRO A 132 -46.57 15.66 -21.72
C PRO A 132 -45.66 16.68 -21.02
N PRO A 133 -45.10 16.35 -19.85
CA PRO A 133 -44.25 17.28 -19.12
C PRO A 133 -43.13 17.76 -20.03
N SER A 134 -42.87 19.07 -20.03
CA SER A 134 -41.78 19.65 -20.79
C SER A 134 -40.46 18.98 -20.38
N PRO A 135 -39.51 18.79 -21.30
CA PRO A 135 -38.27 18.03 -21.05
C PRO A 135 -37.46 18.58 -19.85
N SER A 136 -37.55 19.88 -19.58
CA SER A 136 -36.97 20.51 -18.39
C SER A 136 -37.58 20.02 -17.07
N VAL A 137 -38.89 19.79 -17.02
CA VAL A 137 -39.58 19.33 -15.80
C VAL A 137 -39.27 17.85 -15.54
N VAL A 138 -39.10 17.04 -16.59
CA VAL A 138 -38.63 15.66 -16.45
C VAL A 138 -37.17 15.63 -16.00
N ALA A 139 -36.33 16.53 -16.51
CA ALA A 139 -34.94 16.67 -16.05
C ALA A 139 -34.87 17.07 -14.58
N ASP A 140 -35.65 18.06 -14.13
CA ASP A 140 -35.68 18.49 -12.73
C ASP A 140 -36.19 17.38 -11.80
N VAL A 141 -37.21 16.62 -12.23
CA VAL A 141 -37.74 15.49 -11.46
C VAL A 141 -36.74 14.33 -11.44
N LEU A 142 -36.06 14.08 -12.55
CA LEU A 142 -35.01 13.07 -12.63
C LEU A 142 -33.82 13.47 -11.77
N GLU A 143 -33.39 14.73 -11.80
CA GLU A 143 -32.29 15.27 -10.99
C GLU A 143 -32.61 15.19 -9.50
N ARG A 144 -33.85 15.51 -9.09
CA ARG A 144 -34.26 15.31 -7.68
C ARG A 144 -34.27 13.84 -7.28
N ARG A 145 -34.66 12.94 -8.18
CA ARG A 145 -34.66 11.50 -7.92
C ARG A 145 -33.25 10.91 -7.93
N THR A 146 -32.38 11.34 -8.83
CA THR A 146 -30.98 10.91 -8.87
C THR A 146 -30.20 11.50 -7.70
N ALA A 147 -30.51 12.73 -7.26
CA ALA A 147 -29.94 13.32 -6.05
C ALA A 147 -30.34 12.55 -4.79
N ALA A 148 -31.63 12.19 -4.64
CA ALA A 148 -32.11 11.39 -3.52
C ALA A 148 -31.58 9.94 -3.54
N LEU A 149 -31.48 9.32 -4.72
CA LEU A 149 -30.87 8.00 -4.85
C LEU A 149 -29.37 8.06 -4.58
N ARG A 150 -28.68 9.10 -5.03
CA ARG A 150 -27.25 9.31 -4.77
C ARG A 150 -26.99 9.52 -3.28
N SER A 151 -27.83 10.27 -2.57
CA SER A 151 -27.68 10.44 -1.12
C SER A 151 -27.94 9.15 -0.36
N GLN A 152 -28.94 8.35 -0.75
CA GLN A 152 -29.19 7.03 -0.15
C GLN A 152 -28.08 6.03 -0.43
N VAL A 153 -27.56 5.98 -1.66
CA VAL A 153 -26.42 5.12 -2.00
C VAL A 153 -25.17 5.57 -1.25
N MET A 154 -24.94 6.88 -1.08
CA MET A 154 -23.82 7.39 -0.31
C MET A 154 -23.95 7.04 1.19
N GLU A 155 -25.14 7.19 1.77
CA GLU A 155 -25.42 6.83 3.17
C GLU A 155 -25.27 5.32 3.41
N VAL A 156 -25.73 4.49 2.46
CA VAL A 156 -25.51 3.04 2.50
C VAL A 156 -24.03 2.70 2.30
N ALA A 157 -23.32 3.37 1.40
CA ALA A 157 -21.89 3.14 1.17
C ALA A 157 -21.01 3.56 2.37
N VAL A 158 -21.39 4.63 3.08
CA VAL A 158 -20.73 5.08 4.31
C VAL A 158 -21.07 4.13 5.46
N SER A 159 -22.33 3.75 5.64
CA SER A 159 -22.76 2.82 6.71
C SER A 159 -22.25 1.39 6.53
N THR A 160 -22.01 0.96 5.29
CA THR A 160 -21.39 -0.35 4.99
C THR A 160 -19.85 -0.31 5.04
N GLY A 161 -19.24 0.86 5.25
CA GLY A 161 -17.77 1.00 5.23
C GLY A 161 -17.16 0.65 3.87
N ALA A 162 -17.96 0.58 2.80
CA ALA A 162 -17.49 0.17 1.49
C ALA A 162 -16.43 1.13 0.93
N ALA A 163 -16.52 2.42 1.24
CA ALA A 163 -15.50 3.41 0.86
C ALA A 163 -14.16 3.15 1.60
N GLU A 164 -14.20 2.83 2.89
CA GLU A 164 -13.02 2.47 3.67
C GLU A 164 -12.42 1.13 3.23
N ALA A 165 -13.27 0.16 2.88
CA ALA A 165 -12.87 -1.11 2.29
C ALA A 165 -12.22 -0.92 0.90
N VAL A 166 -12.74 -0.03 0.07
CA VAL A 166 -12.16 0.30 -1.24
C VAL A 166 -10.85 1.06 -1.07
N GLU A 167 -10.76 2.02 -0.15
CA GLU A 167 -9.51 2.77 0.08
C GLU A 167 -8.43 1.90 0.72
N SER A 168 -8.80 1.00 1.64
CA SER A 168 -7.88 0.01 2.21
C SER A 168 -7.50 -1.06 1.17
N ALA A 169 -8.44 -1.51 0.33
CA ALA A 169 -8.13 -2.39 -0.79
C ALA A 169 -7.18 -1.69 -1.77
N ARG A 170 -7.43 -0.43 -2.12
CA ARG A 170 -6.55 0.39 -2.96
C ARG A 170 -5.16 0.50 -2.34
N ALA A 171 -5.07 0.85 -1.06
CA ALA A 171 -3.80 0.92 -0.34
C ALA A 171 -3.06 -0.43 -0.36
N SER A 172 -3.78 -1.53 -0.11
CA SER A 172 -3.21 -2.88 -0.14
C SER A 172 -2.76 -3.30 -1.53
N LEU A 173 -3.56 -3.06 -2.58
CA LEU A 173 -3.27 -3.37 -3.98
C LEU A 173 -2.17 -2.48 -4.55
N SER A 174 -2.03 -1.25 -4.04
CA SER A 174 -0.95 -0.33 -4.41
C SER A 174 0.40 -0.68 -3.78
N SER A 175 0.45 -1.69 -2.90
CA SER A 175 1.72 -2.18 -2.40
C SER A 175 2.44 -2.99 -3.49
N LEU A 176 3.76 -2.84 -3.53
CA LEU A 176 4.61 -3.56 -4.46
C LEU A 176 4.44 -5.08 -4.36
N LEU A 177 4.36 -5.58 -3.12
CA LEU A 177 4.12 -7.00 -2.87
C LEU A 177 2.79 -7.46 -3.48
N SER A 178 1.73 -6.65 -3.38
CA SER A 178 0.44 -6.97 -4.01
C SER A 178 0.55 -7.04 -5.52
N ILE A 179 1.25 -6.10 -6.17
CA ILE A 179 1.47 -6.14 -7.62
C ILE A 179 2.19 -7.44 -8.02
N GLU A 180 3.25 -7.81 -7.31
CA GLU A 180 3.99 -9.05 -7.57
C GLU A 180 3.12 -10.31 -7.35
N THR A 181 2.30 -10.33 -6.30
CA THR A 181 1.38 -11.46 -6.04
C THR A 181 0.30 -11.57 -7.10
N ILE A 182 -0.22 -10.44 -7.63
CA ILE A 182 -1.22 -10.44 -8.71
C ILE A 182 -0.60 -10.98 -10.00
N ILE A 183 0.64 -10.59 -10.32
CA ILE A 183 1.38 -11.12 -11.48
C ILE A 183 1.57 -12.63 -11.32
N LEU A 184 2.02 -13.10 -10.15
CA LEU A 184 2.16 -14.53 -9.87
C LEU A 184 0.83 -15.29 -9.91
N LEU A 185 -0.25 -14.70 -9.40
CA LEU A 185 -1.60 -15.28 -9.44
C LEU A 185 -2.09 -15.38 -10.89
N PHE A 186 -1.84 -14.36 -11.69
CA PHE A 186 -2.18 -14.34 -13.12
C PHE A 186 -1.41 -15.43 -13.89
N GLU A 187 -0.11 -15.59 -13.61
CA GLU A 187 0.69 -16.70 -14.15
C GLU A 187 0.13 -18.07 -13.73
N ALA A 188 -0.20 -18.25 -12.46
CA ALA A 188 -0.78 -19.49 -11.93
C ALA A 188 -2.16 -19.80 -12.53
N ALA A 189 -2.98 -18.77 -12.75
CA ALA A 189 -4.31 -18.91 -13.37
C ALA A 189 -4.21 -19.35 -14.83
N ASN A 190 -3.24 -18.84 -15.59
CA ASN A 190 -2.98 -19.29 -16.95
C ASN A 190 -2.42 -20.72 -16.96
N LEU A 191 -1.50 -21.04 -16.04
CA LEU A 191 -0.98 -22.39 -15.91
C LEU A 191 -2.07 -23.41 -15.56
N ARG A 192 -3.04 -23.05 -14.71
CA ARG A 192 -4.19 -23.89 -14.34
C ARG A 192 -4.94 -24.39 -15.56
N SER A 193 -5.14 -23.56 -16.58
CA SER A 193 -5.91 -23.92 -17.77
C SER A 193 -5.26 -25.07 -18.57
N GLU A 194 -3.94 -25.20 -18.49
CA GLU A 194 -3.20 -26.28 -19.16
C GLU A 194 -3.07 -27.54 -18.28
N ILE A 195 -2.74 -27.38 -16.99
CA ILE A 195 -2.52 -28.53 -16.09
C ILE A 195 -3.82 -29.19 -15.62
N LEU A 196 -4.93 -28.44 -15.61
CA LEU A 196 -6.27 -28.88 -15.23
C LEU A 196 -7.28 -28.51 -16.32
N PRO A 197 -7.29 -29.24 -17.44
CA PRO A 197 -8.26 -29.01 -18.51
C PRO A 197 -9.68 -29.28 -18.00
N ASP A 198 -10.61 -28.42 -18.40
CA ASP A 198 -12.01 -28.55 -18.02
C ASP A 198 -12.65 -29.69 -18.85
N ARG A 199 -13.09 -30.76 -18.17
CA ARG A 199 -13.82 -31.86 -18.78
C ARG A 199 -15.32 -31.64 -18.61
N TYR A 200 -16.08 -32.09 -19.61
CA TYR A 200 -17.54 -32.10 -19.52
C TYR A 200 -17.98 -33.01 -18.36
N ALA A 201 -18.70 -32.44 -17.39
CA ALA A 201 -19.17 -33.18 -16.23
C ALA A 201 -20.64 -33.60 -16.38
N PHE A 202 -21.53 -32.63 -16.54
CA PHE A 202 -22.95 -32.87 -16.75
C PHE A 202 -23.60 -31.67 -17.43
N SER A 203 -24.74 -31.87 -18.08
CA SER A 203 -25.58 -30.78 -18.57
C SER A 203 -26.73 -30.58 -17.61
N ILE A 204 -27.02 -29.33 -17.26
CA ILE A 204 -28.26 -29.03 -16.56
C ILE A 204 -29.38 -29.09 -17.60
N PRO A 205 -30.42 -29.90 -17.37
CA PRO A 205 -31.56 -30.00 -18.27
C PRO A 205 -32.26 -28.65 -18.41
N ALA A 206 -32.91 -28.42 -19.55
CA ALA A 206 -33.70 -27.22 -19.75
C ALA A 206 -34.80 -27.14 -18.69
N LEU A 207 -34.85 -26.01 -17.98
CA LEU A 207 -35.92 -25.72 -17.03
C LEU A 207 -36.98 -24.91 -17.78
N PRO A 208 -38.12 -25.51 -18.19
CA PRO A 208 -39.16 -24.79 -18.93
C PRO A 208 -39.74 -23.62 -18.13
N MET A 209 -39.71 -23.69 -16.80
CA MET A 209 -40.13 -22.63 -15.89
C MET A 209 -39.23 -21.38 -15.94
N LEU A 210 -37.96 -21.51 -16.34
CA LEU A 210 -37.00 -20.40 -16.42
C LEU A 210 -36.70 -19.99 -17.88
N ASN A 211 -37.40 -20.56 -18.86
CA ASN A 211 -37.12 -20.37 -20.30
C ASN A 211 -35.63 -20.48 -20.66
N ARG A 212 -34.90 -21.38 -19.97
CA ARG A 212 -33.45 -21.52 -20.10
C ARG A 212 -33.10 -22.76 -20.93
N LYS A 213 -32.28 -22.57 -21.96
CA LYS A 213 -31.76 -23.64 -22.82
C LYS A 213 -30.83 -24.57 -22.02
N PRO A 214 -30.66 -25.84 -22.44
CA PRO A 214 -29.70 -26.76 -21.83
C PRO A 214 -28.31 -26.13 -21.84
N TYR A 215 -27.63 -26.12 -20.69
CA TYR A 215 -26.27 -25.61 -20.61
C TYR A 215 -25.31 -26.73 -20.17
N PRO A 216 -24.25 -27.00 -20.96
CA PRO A 216 -23.21 -27.93 -20.55
C PRO A 216 -22.35 -27.29 -19.47
N VAL A 217 -22.14 -28.02 -18.37
CA VAL A 217 -21.19 -27.62 -17.33
C VAL A 217 -19.93 -28.46 -17.47
N SER A 218 -18.84 -27.76 -17.73
CA SER A 218 -17.49 -28.32 -17.66
C SER A 218 -16.91 -28.01 -16.29
N LEU A 219 -16.28 -29.01 -15.68
CA LEU A 219 -15.58 -28.89 -14.42
C LEU A 219 -14.10 -29.26 -14.63
N PRO A 220 -13.17 -28.64 -13.88
CA PRO A 220 -11.78 -29.08 -13.89
C PRO A 220 -11.68 -30.52 -13.42
N ASP A 221 -10.84 -31.31 -14.08
CA ASP A 221 -10.56 -32.69 -13.70
C ASP A 221 -9.69 -32.74 -12.44
N LEU A 222 -10.33 -32.68 -11.26
CA LEU A 222 -9.66 -32.65 -9.96
C LEU A 222 -8.86 -33.92 -9.65
N PHE A 223 -9.10 -35.04 -10.35
CA PHE A 223 -8.32 -36.27 -10.14
C PHE A 223 -6.86 -36.13 -10.63
N LEU A 224 -6.60 -35.18 -11.52
CA LEU A 224 -5.24 -34.86 -11.94
C LEU A 224 -4.39 -34.33 -10.78
N LEU A 225 -5.00 -33.71 -9.75
CA LEU A 225 -4.30 -33.25 -8.54
C LEU A 225 -3.64 -34.40 -7.77
N LEU A 226 -4.12 -35.64 -7.91
CA LEU A 226 -3.50 -36.81 -7.29
C LEU A 226 -2.37 -37.42 -8.15
N THR A 227 -2.20 -36.94 -9.38
CA THR A 227 -1.30 -37.55 -10.37
C THR A 227 -0.04 -36.71 -10.54
N SER A 228 1.09 -37.38 -10.87
CA SER A 228 2.36 -36.71 -11.20
C SER A 228 2.23 -35.69 -12.34
N SER A 229 1.28 -35.90 -13.26
CA SER A 229 1.03 -34.99 -14.38
C SER A 229 0.65 -33.56 -13.94
N PHE A 230 0.06 -33.39 -12.76
CA PHE A 230 -0.20 -32.06 -12.20
C PHE A 230 1.02 -31.53 -11.47
N TRP A 231 1.59 -32.33 -10.58
CA TRP A 231 2.67 -31.88 -9.71
C TRP A 231 3.95 -31.56 -10.46
N GLN A 232 4.35 -32.31 -11.49
CA GLN A 232 5.59 -32.04 -12.23
C GLN A 232 5.67 -30.61 -12.80
N PRO A 233 4.74 -30.15 -13.66
CA PRO A 233 4.78 -28.78 -14.16
C PRO A 233 4.52 -27.75 -13.05
N PHE A 234 3.64 -28.05 -12.08
CA PHE A 234 3.33 -27.13 -11.00
C PHE A 234 4.53 -26.87 -10.07
N THR A 235 5.24 -27.92 -9.63
CA THR A 235 6.41 -27.78 -8.76
C THR A 235 7.58 -27.16 -9.50
N LEU A 236 7.76 -27.45 -10.79
CA LEU A 236 8.78 -26.80 -11.62
C LEU A 236 8.50 -25.31 -11.73
N TRP A 237 7.27 -24.92 -12.08
CA TRP A 237 6.87 -23.52 -12.10
C TRP A 237 7.03 -22.87 -10.72
N LEU A 238 6.55 -23.49 -9.64
CA LEU A 238 6.70 -22.97 -8.28
C LEU A 238 8.17 -22.77 -7.88
N ALA A 239 9.03 -23.73 -8.21
CA ALA A 239 10.46 -23.64 -7.92
C ALA A 239 11.12 -22.51 -8.70
N THR A 240 10.86 -22.42 -10.01
CA THR A 240 11.51 -21.47 -10.91
C THR A 240 10.94 -20.06 -10.86
N ALA A 241 9.65 -19.90 -10.60
CA ALA A 241 8.93 -18.63 -10.58
C ALA A 241 8.87 -17.99 -9.18
N LEU A 242 8.98 -18.79 -8.11
CA LEU A 242 8.81 -18.30 -6.74
C LEU A 242 9.96 -18.70 -5.82
N VAL A 243 10.19 -19.99 -5.57
CA VAL A 243 11.11 -20.43 -4.49
C VAL A 243 12.56 -20.03 -4.76
N VAL A 244 13.09 -20.33 -5.94
CA VAL A 244 14.47 -20.01 -6.28
C VAL A 244 14.69 -18.49 -6.39
N PRO A 245 13.86 -17.71 -7.11
CA PRO A 245 13.98 -16.25 -7.12
C PRO A 245 13.89 -15.62 -5.73
N LEU A 246 13.03 -16.14 -4.85
CA LEU A 246 12.88 -15.65 -3.47
C LEU A 246 14.12 -15.97 -2.63
N ALA A 247 14.74 -17.15 -2.82
CA ALA A 247 16.04 -17.46 -2.21
C ALA A 247 17.12 -16.47 -2.68
N PHE A 248 17.19 -16.15 -3.98
CA PHE A 248 18.11 -15.11 -4.47
C PHE A 248 17.82 -13.74 -3.86
N ALA A 249 16.56 -13.33 -3.78
CA ALA A 249 16.15 -12.06 -3.17
C ALA A 249 16.47 -11.96 -1.67
N TYR A 250 16.52 -13.10 -0.97
CA TYR A 250 16.93 -13.18 0.42
C TYR A 250 18.44 -13.00 0.59
N PHE A 251 19.25 -13.70 -0.20
CA PHE A 251 20.70 -13.67 -0.06
C PHE A 251 21.35 -12.43 -0.71
N PHE A 252 20.82 -11.97 -1.84
CA PHE A 252 21.35 -10.84 -2.60
C PHE A 252 20.43 -9.65 -2.45
N ASN A 253 20.66 -8.84 -1.40
CA ASN A 253 19.89 -7.63 -1.17
C ASN A 253 20.63 -6.41 -1.71
N LEU A 254 20.26 -5.96 -2.91
CA LEU A 254 20.85 -4.81 -3.59
C LEU A 254 20.32 -3.49 -3.03
N THR A 255 19.07 -3.48 -2.59
CA THR A 255 18.39 -2.28 -2.06
C THR A 255 18.77 -1.95 -0.62
N ALA A 256 19.26 -2.92 0.18
CA ALA A 256 19.53 -2.73 1.61
C ALA A 256 20.84 -2.02 1.99
N ARG A 257 21.69 -1.56 1.06
CA ARG A 257 22.96 -0.91 1.45
C ARG A 257 22.70 0.45 2.12
N PRO A 258 23.00 0.61 3.43
CA PRO A 258 22.75 1.88 4.12
C PRO A 258 23.80 2.90 3.68
N ARG A 259 23.40 3.82 2.80
CA ARG A 259 24.23 4.96 2.43
C ARG A 259 23.93 6.08 3.42
N SER A 260 24.72 6.12 4.49
CA SER A 260 24.80 7.17 5.53
C SER A 260 24.18 6.83 6.88
N ARG A 261 24.80 7.43 7.90
CA ARG A 261 24.75 7.24 9.34
C ARG A 261 23.43 7.72 9.96
N GLY A 262 22.30 7.33 9.37
CA GLY A 262 20.95 7.64 9.82
C GLY A 262 20.06 6.45 9.51
N THR A 263 19.27 6.04 10.49
CA THR A 263 18.39 4.87 10.53
C THR A 263 17.37 4.85 9.38
N GLN A 264 17.80 4.52 8.17
CA GLN A 264 16.90 4.11 7.10
C GLN A 264 16.61 2.63 7.33
N ARG A 265 15.44 2.35 7.89
CA ARG A 265 14.94 0.99 8.05
C ARG A 265 14.42 0.56 6.70
N PHE A 266 15.14 -0.34 6.03
CA PHE A 266 14.54 -1.07 4.92
C PHE A 266 13.48 -2.00 5.50
N GLU A 267 12.23 -1.81 5.07
CA GLU A 267 11.05 -2.52 5.58
C GLU A 267 10.89 -3.91 4.93
N TYR A 268 11.59 -4.15 3.81
CA TYR A 268 11.49 -5.40 3.05
C TYR A 268 12.55 -6.42 3.48
N GLN A 269 12.09 -7.60 3.90
CA GLN A 269 12.95 -8.74 4.25
C GLN A 269 13.58 -9.41 3.02
N PHE A 270 12.91 -9.30 1.87
CA PHE A 270 13.34 -9.81 0.58
C PHE A 270 13.48 -8.64 -0.39
N ASP A 271 14.54 -8.62 -1.20
CA ASP A 271 14.74 -7.55 -2.18
C ASP A 271 13.88 -7.79 -3.44
N PRO A 272 12.84 -6.99 -3.69
CA PRO A 272 11.90 -7.25 -4.76
C PRO A 272 12.52 -7.01 -6.16
N LEU A 273 13.52 -6.12 -6.27
CA LEU A 273 14.24 -5.95 -7.54
C LEU A 273 15.03 -7.21 -7.88
N THR A 274 15.75 -7.76 -6.90
CA THR A 274 16.52 -8.99 -7.10
C THR A 274 15.61 -10.19 -7.37
N PHE A 275 14.44 -10.25 -6.73
CA PHE A 275 13.42 -11.26 -7.03
C PHE A 275 13.03 -11.26 -8.51
N ASN A 276 12.63 -10.10 -9.04
CA ASN A 276 12.20 -9.97 -10.44
C ASN A 276 13.33 -10.27 -11.44
N VAL A 277 14.55 -9.80 -11.16
CA VAL A 277 15.72 -10.06 -12.01
C VAL A 277 16.09 -11.55 -12.00
N ALA A 278 16.15 -12.18 -10.83
CA ALA A 278 16.45 -13.60 -10.71
C ALA A 278 15.37 -14.45 -11.41
N LYS A 279 14.10 -14.13 -11.20
CA LYS A 279 12.97 -14.77 -11.87
C LYS A 279 13.08 -14.66 -13.40
N ALA A 280 13.40 -13.48 -13.92
CA ALA A 280 13.57 -13.27 -15.36
C ALA A 280 14.71 -14.13 -15.94
N ILE A 281 15.87 -14.17 -15.27
CA ILE A 281 17.03 -14.94 -15.73
C ILE A 281 16.72 -16.45 -15.70
N ILE A 282 16.13 -16.94 -14.61
CA ILE A 282 15.79 -18.36 -14.45
C ILE A 282 14.73 -18.78 -15.46
N THR A 283 13.66 -18.00 -15.61
CA THR A 283 12.57 -18.30 -16.55
C THR A 283 13.09 -18.28 -18.00
N TYR A 284 13.96 -17.34 -18.33
CA TYR A 284 14.64 -17.32 -19.63
C TYR A 284 15.54 -18.55 -19.84
N ALA A 285 16.36 -18.92 -18.87
CA ALA A 285 17.26 -20.08 -18.98
C ALA A 285 16.48 -21.41 -19.08
N VAL A 286 15.44 -21.60 -18.26
CA VAL A 286 14.64 -22.83 -18.21
C VAL A 286 13.72 -22.93 -19.43
N PHE A 287 12.89 -21.91 -19.68
CA PHE A 287 11.79 -22.01 -20.64
C PHE A 287 12.17 -21.61 -22.07
N SER A 288 13.18 -20.74 -22.25
CA SER A 288 13.67 -20.39 -23.59
C SER A 288 14.72 -21.39 -24.09
N HIS A 289 15.74 -21.65 -23.27
CA HIS A 289 16.89 -22.50 -23.65
C HIS A 289 16.76 -23.97 -23.25
N GLY A 290 15.77 -24.34 -22.42
CA GLY A 290 15.59 -25.72 -21.98
C GLY A 290 16.69 -26.21 -21.04
N ALA A 291 17.27 -25.33 -20.22
CA ALA A 291 18.33 -25.72 -19.29
C ALA A 291 17.83 -26.79 -18.31
N THR A 292 18.45 -27.98 -18.35
CA THR A 292 18.02 -29.14 -17.58
C THR A 292 18.57 -29.19 -16.14
N PHE A 293 19.41 -28.23 -15.73
CA PHE A 293 20.07 -28.11 -14.41
C PHE A 293 20.48 -29.46 -13.81
N TRP A 294 21.52 -30.11 -14.35
CA TRP A 294 21.98 -31.43 -13.91
C TRP A 294 20.91 -32.55 -13.95
N GLY A 295 19.90 -32.41 -14.80
CA GLY A 295 18.82 -33.39 -14.96
C GLY A 295 17.68 -33.25 -13.95
N LEU A 296 17.64 -32.15 -13.18
CA LEU A 296 16.50 -31.85 -12.29
C LEU A 296 15.27 -31.36 -13.05
N VAL A 297 15.45 -30.91 -14.29
CA VAL A 297 14.37 -30.34 -15.11
C VAL A 297 14.09 -31.26 -16.30
N ASP A 298 12.91 -31.85 -16.29
CA ASP A 298 12.41 -32.64 -17.42
C ASP A 298 11.91 -31.72 -18.54
N PRO A 299 12.18 -32.04 -19.83
CA PRO A 299 11.78 -31.19 -20.96
C PRO A 299 10.27 -31.21 -21.22
N GLU A 300 9.57 -32.28 -20.82
CA GLU A 300 8.12 -32.41 -21.06
C GLU A 300 7.30 -31.38 -20.26
N PRO A 301 7.46 -31.24 -18.93
CA PRO A 301 6.81 -30.18 -18.16
C PRO A 301 7.17 -28.77 -18.66
N VAL A 302 8.41 -28.56 -19.09
CA VAL A 302 8.87 -27.28 -19.67
C VAL A 302 8.07 -26.92 -20.93
N ALA A 303 7.85 -27.89 -21.82
CA ALA A 303 7.05 -27.69 -23.03
C ALA A 303 5.60 -27.34 -22.71
N ARG A 304 4.99 -28.00 -21.72
CA ARG A 304 3.61 -27.71 -21.27
C ARG A 304 3.48 -26.32 -20.66
N ILE A 305 4.44 -25.88 -19.84
CA ILE A 305 4.41 -24.52 -19.28
C ILE A 305 4.59 -23.47 -20.38
N ARG A 306 5.41 -23.78 -21.40
CA ARG A 306 5.63 -22.92 -22.56
C ARG A 306 4.36 -22.73 -23.40
N SER A 307 3.52 -23.76 -23.54
CA SER A 307 2.22 -23.65 -24.23
C SER A 307 1.13 -22.98 -23.38
N ALA A 308 1.19 -23.11 -22.05
CA ALA A 308 0.14 -22.68 -21.12
C ALA A 308 0.04 -21.17 -20.87
N ALA A 309 1.18 -20.48 -20.80
CA ALA A 309 1.18 -19.08 -20.36
C ALA A 309 0.55 -18.16 -21.42
N ALA A 310 -0.15 -17.11 -21.00
CA ALA A 310 -0.66 -16.07 -21.90
C ALA A 310 0.54 -15.37 -22.58
N GLY A 311 0.88 -15.80 -23.80
CA GLY A 311 2.12 -15.42 -24.50
C GLY A 311 3.34 -16.32 -24.18
N GLY A 312 3.15 -17.49 -23.60
CA GLY A 312 4.21 -18.44 -23.26
C GLY A 312 5.21 -17.91 -22.23
N TRP A 313 6.48 -18.29 -22.38
CA TRP A 313 7.58 -17.83 -21.53
C TRP A 313 7.78 -16.31 -21.57
N GLU A 314 7.37 -15.64 -22.65
CA GLU A 314 7.49 -14.20 -22.83
C GLU A 314 6.57 -13.43 -21.87
N GLY A 315 5.38 -13.96 -21.59
CA GLY A 315 4.46 -13.38 -20.61
C GLY A 315 5.02 -13.36 -19.19
N ILE A 316 5.72 -14.43 -18.79
CA ILE A 316 6.38 -14.51 -17.48
C ILE A 316 7.52 -13.49 -17.37
N VAL A 317 8.34 -13.37 -18.42
CA VAL A 317 9.43 -12.38 -18.48
C VAL A 317 8.87 -10.95 -18.50
N GLY A 318 7.76 -10.72 -19.22
CA GLY A 318 7.02 -9.46 -19.22
C GLY A 318 6.54 -9.07 -17.82
N GLY A 319 5.97 -10.02 -17.07
CA GLY A 319 5.58 -9.83 -15.68
C GLY A 319 6.77 -9.43 -14.79
N CYS A 320 7.93 -10.07 -14.98
CA CYS A 320 9.16 -9.70 -14.27
C CYS A 320 9.64 -8.29 -14.62
N ALA A 321 9.53 -7.87 -15.88
CA ALA A 321 9.91 -6.54 -16.33
C ALA A 321 9.01 -5.46 -15.69
N VAL A 322 7.70 -5.70 -15.65
CA VAL A 322 6.74 -4.81 -14.96
C VAL A 322 7.04 -4.73 -13.47
N GLY A 323 7.30 -5.87 -12.82
CA GLY A 323 7.70 -5.91 -11.40
C GLY A 323 8.99 -5.12 -11.14
N ALA A 324 10.04 -5.36 -11.94
CA ALA A 324 11.29 -4.62 -11.83
C ALA A 324 11.10 -3.11 -12.03
N LEU A 325 10.30 -2.67 -13.02
CA LEU A 325 9.98 -1.26 -13.22
C LEU A 325 9.23 -0.65 -12.03
N ALA A 326 8.27 -1.38 -11.45
CA ALA A 326 7.55 -0.96 -10.26
C ALA A 326 8.50 -0.79 -9.05
N THR A 327 9.44 -1.71 -8.85
CA THR A 327 10.45 -1.62 -7.78
C THR A 327 11.34 -0.38 -7.94
N ILE A 328 11.76 -0.09 -9.17
CA ILE A 328 12.60 1.07 -9.48
C ILE A 328 11.82 2.37 -9.27
N TYR A 329 10.58 2.42 -9.74
CA TYR A 329 9.70 3.57 -9.56
C TYR A 329 9.48 3.89 -8.07
N GLU A 330 9.18 2.88 -7.26
CA GLU A 330 9.02 3.04 -5.82
C GLU A 330 10.32 3.50 -5.15
N ALA A 331 11.46 2.92 -5.54
CA ALA A 331 12.77 3.31 -5.02
C ALA A 331 13.15 4.76 -5.37
N ILE A 332 12.72 5.26 -6.53
CA ILE A 332 12.91 6.67 -6.94
C ILE A 332 12.04 7.59 -6.10
N ILE A 333 10.76 7.27 -5.88
CA ILE A 333 9.85 8.12 -5.09
C ILE A 333 10.26 8.22 -3.63
N ARG A 334 10.81 7.13 -3.07
CA ARG A 334 11.26 7.09 -1.67
C ARG A 334 12.56 7.88 -1.42
N LYS A 335 13.25 8.34 -2.46
CA LYS A 335 14.55 9.02 -2.37
C LYS A 335 14.41 10.54 -2.37
#